data_AF-A0A966KZ05-F1
#
_entry.id   AF-A0A966KZ05-F1
#
_cell.length_a   1.000
_cell.length_b   1.000
_cell.length_c   1.000
_cell.angle_alpha   90.00
_cell.angle_beta   90.00
_cell.angle_gamma   90.00
#
_symmetry.space_group_name_H-M   'P 1'
#
loop_
_entity.id
_entity.type
_entity.pdbx_description
1 polymer ?
#
loop_
_entity_poly.entity_id
_entity_poly.type
_entity_poly.pdbx_seq_one_letter_code
_entity_poly.pdbx_strand_id
1 'polypeptide(L)'
;MKLLGIGSRINHSEYGKGVVTNVSSKHYWVTFIENGLETIDLDSEFEIIEAAESDVDTVSFFDVERSLTEILKKWSDVTEIVPIADKWKGGKLILEPGDTSLKASEIPVDTFFHKITMVRDRLRVMEQKINSSNLDEQEKIDLQQYITRSYGSLTTFNVLFKLKNQQFVGQKSS
;
A
#
# COMPACT_ATOMS: atom_id res chain seq x y z
N MET A 1 -30.60 5.97 8.03
CA MET A 1 -31.33 4.80 8.54
C MET A 1 -30.36 4.00 9.38
N LYS A 2 -30.71 3.64 10.62
CA LYS A 2 -29.84 2.81 11.48
C LYS A 2 -29.98 1.36 10.98
N LEU A 3 -28.89 0.75 10.54
CA LEU A 3 -28.90 -0.63 10.07
C LEU A 3 -29.15 -1.57 11.26
N LEU A 4 -29.99 -2.60 11.05
CA LEU A 4 -30.17 -3.69 12.01
C LEU A 4 -28.88 -4.52 12.14
N GLY A 5 -28.48 -4.83 13.37
CA GLY A 5 -27.36 -5.72 13.65
C GLY A 5 -27.72 -7.19 13.39
N ILE A 6 -26.69 -8.03 13.25
CA ILE A 6 -26.86 -9.49 13.15
C ILE A 6 -27.53 -10.00 14.44
N GLY A 7 -28.54 -10.85 14.28
CA GLY A 7 -29.41 -11.35 15.35
C GLY A 7 -30.74 -10.59 15.47
N SER A 8 -30.95 -9.50 14.73
CA SER A 8 -32.23 -8.78 14.70
C SER A 8 -33.35 -9.66 14.16
N ARG A 9 -34.56 -9.53 14.71
CA ARG A 9 -35.75 -10.29 14.32
C ARG A 9 -36.73 -9.37 13.60
N ILE A 10 -37.15 -9.78 12.41
CA ILE A 10 -38.05 -9.00 11.56
C ILE A 10 -39.25 -9.84 11.10
N ASN A 11 -40.29 -9.16 10.64
CA ASN A 11 -41.46 -9.74 10.01
C ASN A 11 -41.66 -9.09 8.63
N HIS A 12 -41.34 -9.83 7.57
CA HIS A 12 -41.48 -9.38 6.19
C HIS A 12 -42.88 -9.74 5.68
N SER A 13 -43.49 -8.86 4.89
CA SER A 13 -44.84 -9.06 4.35
C SER A 13 -44.96 -10.31 3.48
N GLU A 14 -43.92 -10.61 2.70
CA GLU A 14 -43.87 -11.76 1.79
C GLU A 14 -43.34 -13.06 2.42
N TYR A 15 -42.28 -12.97 3.25
CA TYR A 15 -41.54 -14.15 3.76
C TYR A 15 -41.86 -14.47 5.24
N GLY A 16 -42.64 -13.64 5.90
CA GLY A 16 -43.01 -13.79 7.30
C GLY A 16 -41.86 -13.50 8.27
N LYS A 17 -41.83 -14.22 9.39
CA LYS A 17 -40.88 -13.96 10.49
C LYS A 17 -39.51 -14.56 10.19
N GLY A 18 -38.46 -13.77 10.39
CA GLY A 18 -37.08 -14.18 10.14
C GLY A 18 -36.06 -13.50 11.05
N VAL A 19 -34.84 -14.03 11.03
CA VAL A 19 -33.69 -13.51 11.80
C VAL A 19 -32.60 -13.07 10.84
N VAL A 20 -32.09 -11.85 11.02
CA VAL A 20 -30.96 -11.31 10.26
C VAL A 20 -29.69 -12.06 10.65
N THR A 21 -29.08 -12.74 9.69
CA THR A 21 -27.86 -13.54 9.89
C THR A 21 -26.62 -12.89 9.31
N ASN A 22 -26.76 -12.00 8.33
CA ASN A 22 -25.67 -11.22 7.76
C ASN A 22 -26.17 -9.87 7.20
N VAL A 23 -25.28 -8.90 7.09
CA VAL A 23 -25.55 -7.56 6.57
C VAL A 23 -24.43 -7.16 5.62
N SER A 24 -24.80 -6.67 4.44
CA SER A 24 -23.87 -6.08 3.47
C SER A 24 -24.20 -4.61 3.25
N SER A 25 -23.44 -3.92 2.38
CA SER A 25 -23.74 -2.53 2.03
C SER A 25 -25.03 -2.34 1.23
N LYS A 26 -25.68 -3.41 0.77
CA LYS A 26 -26.86 -3.36 -0.10
C LYS A 26 -28.03 -4.25 0.33
N HIS A 27 -27.77 -5.34 1.05
CA HIS A 27 -28.80 -6.33 1.40
C HIS A 27 -28.65 -6.86 2.83
N TYR A 28 -29.78 -7.26 3.41
CA TYR A 28 -29.89 -8.16 4.54
C TYR A 28 -30.00 -9.60 4.08
N TRP A 29 -29.32 -10.50 4.81
CA TRP A 29 -29.50 -11.93 4.67
C TRP A 29 -30.32 -12.39 5.86
N VAL A 30 -31.50 -12.94 5.60
CA VAL A 30 -32.50 -13.24 6.62
C VAL A 30 -32.91 -14.69 6.49
N THR A 31 -32.78 -15.45 7.58
CA THR A 31 -33.33 -16.81 7.64
C THR A 31 -34.76 -16.73 8.14
N PHE A 32 -35.71 -16.96 7.23
CA PHE A 32 -37.13 -17.05 7.51
C PHE A 32 -37.52 -18.45 7.97
N ILE A 33 -38.54 -18.53 8.82
CA ILE A 33 -38.97 -19.80 9.46
C ILE A 33 -39.43 -20.82 8.40
N GLU A 34 -40.20 -20.39 7.41
CA GLU A 34 -40.82 -21.27 6.41
C GLU A 34 -39.96 -21.42 5.14
N ASN A 35 -39.29 -20.34 4.71
CA ASN A 35 -38.64 -20.26 3.39
C ASN A 35 -37.11 -20.49 3.45
N GLY A 36 -36.51 -20.50 4.64
CA GLY A 36 -35.06 -20.60 4.79
C GLY A 36 -34.36 -19.27 4.53
N LEU A 37 -33.14 -19.30 3.99
CA LEU A 37 -32.30 -18.11 3.80
C LEU A 37 -32.72 -17.33 2.56
N GLU A 38 -33.13 -16.08 2.74
CA GLU A 38 -33.48 -15.15 1.67
C GLU A 38 -32.65 -13.86 1.78
N THR A 39 -32.48 -13.20 0.64
CA THR A 39 -31.78 -11.91 0.53
C THR A 39 -32.80 -10.81 0.27
N ILE A 40 -32.84 -9.80 1.14
CA ILE A 40 -33.75 -8.66 1.00
C ILE A 40 -32.95 -7.35 0.95
N ASP A 41 -33.46 -6.35 0.25
CA ASP A 41 -32.83 -5.04 0.18
C ASP A 41 -32.89 -4.31 1.54
N LEU A 42 -31.91 -3.41 1.79
CA LEU A 42 -31.85 -2.64 3.04
C LEU A 42 -33.03 -1.68 3.23
N ASP A 43 -33.65 -1.26 2.13
CA ASP A 43 -34.82 -0.37 2.08
C ASP A 43 -36.15 -1.12 1.93
N SER A 44 -36.13 -2.45 1.97
CA SER A 44 -37.37 -3.25 1.94
C SER A 44 -38.27 -2.91 3.13
N GLU A 45 -39.59 -2.97 2.92
CA GLU A 45 -40.58 -2.74 3.97
C GLU A 45 -40.79 -4.01 4.81
N PHE A 46 -40.41 -3.95 6.09
CA PHE A 46 -40.64 -4.99 7.07
C PHE A 46 -40.89 -4.40 8.47
N GLU A 47 -41.58 -5.16 9.30
CA GLU A 47 -41.80 -4.80 10.71
C GLU A 47 -40.63 -5.34 11.55
N ILE A 48 -40.06 -4.47 12.40
CA ILE A 48 -38.97 -4.84 13.29
C ILE A 48 -39.57 -5.37 14.59
N ILE A 49 -39.36 -6.67 14.87
CA ILE A 49 -39.80 -7.29 16.13
C ILE A 49 -38.79 -6.99 17.24
N GLU A 50 -37.50 -7.15 16.94
CA GLU A 50 -36.41 -6.96 17.89
C GLU A 50 -35.17 -6.50 17.13
N ALA A 51 -34.65 -5.32 17.49
CA ALA A 51 -33.41 -4.80 16.94
C ALA A 51 -32.24 -5.23 17.83
N ALA A 52 -31.36 -6.06 17.29
CA ALA A 52 -30.07 -6.31 17.93
C ALA A 52 -29.18 -5.09 17.67
N GLU A 53 -28.79 -4.40 18.75
CA GLU A 53 -27.73 -3.40 18.74
C GLU A 53 -26.39 -4.10 18.96
N SER A 54 -26.01 -4.97 18.03
CA SER A 54 -24.66 -5.49 17.97
C SER A 54 -23.86 -4.61 17.02
N ASP A 55 -22.72 -4.08 17.50
CA ASP A 55 -21.66 -3.56 16.65
C ASP A 55 -21.26 -4.70 15.73
N VAL A 56 -21.88 -4.76 14.55
CA VAL A 56 -21.41 -5.64 13.51
C VAL A 56 -20.04 -5.06 13.16
N ASP A 57 -18.99 -5.68 13.66
CA ASP A 57 -17.63 -5.55 13.14
C ASP A 57 -17.65 -6.10 11.69
N THR A 58 -18.43 -5.46 10.82
CA THR A 58 -18.28 -5.55 9.39
C THR A 58 -16.96 -4.87 9.13
N VAL A 59 -15.87 -5.63 9.15
CA VAL A 59 -14.62 -5.16 8.57
C VAL A 59 -14.98 -4.80 7.13
N SER A 60 -15.01 -3.50 6.82
CA SER A 60 -15.41 -3.06 5.49
C SER A 60 -14.46 -3.68 4.47
N PHE A 61 -14.91 -3.94 3.24
CA PHE A 61 -13.97 -4.28 2.16
C PHE A 61 -12.87 -3.21 2.04
N PHE A 62 -13.19 -1.96 2.37
CA PHE A 62 -12.22 -0.88 2.50
C PHE A 62 -11.20 -1.12 3.61
N ASP A 63 -11.62 -1.62 4.78
CA ASP A 63 -10.72 -1.91 5.90
C ASP A 63 -9.85 -3.14 5.61
N VAL A 64 -10.40 -4.15 4.94
CA VAL A 64 -9.63 -5.31 4.45
C VAL A 64 -8.62 -4.90 3.39
N GLU A 65 -9.03 -4.09 2.40
CA GLU A 65 -8.15 -3.58 1.35
C GLU A 65 -7.07 -2.67 1.93
N ARG A 66 -7.43 -1.80 2.89
CA ARG A 66 -6.49 -0.95 3.61
C ARG A 66 -5.50 -1.80 4.41
N SER A 67 -5.97 -2.80 5.14
CA SER A 67 -5.13 -3.71 5.92
C SER A 67 -4.18 -4.50 5.02
N LEU A 68 -4.69 -5.08 3.93
CA LEU A 68 -3.88 -5.79 2.94
C LEU A 68 -2.87 -4.86 2.27
N THR A 69 -3.27 -3.63 1.92
CA THR A 69 -2.39 -2.61 1.36
C THR A 69 -1.32 -2.18 2.35
N GLU A 70 -1.65 -2.03 3.63
CA GLU A 70 -0.72 -1.70 4.70
C GLU A 70 0.26 -2.85 4.95
N ILE A 71 -0.21 -4.10 4.94
CA ILE A 71 0.63 -5.30 5.03
C ILE A 71 1.56 -5.39 3.82
N LEU A 72 1.04 -5.26 2.60
CA LEU A 72 1.87 -5.26 1.39
C LEU A 72 2.85 -4.09 1.41
N LYS A 73 2.49 -2.87 1.81
CA LYS A 73 3.45 -1.75 1.91
C LYS A 73 4.50 -1.95 3.01
N LYS A 74 4.12 -2.60 4.11
CA LYS A 74 4.98 -2.84 5.27
C LYS A 74 5.98 -3.96 5.02
N TRP A 75 5.58 -5.00 4.28
CA TRP A 75 6.37 -6.20 4.04
C TRP A 75 6.96 -6.26 2.65
N SER A 76 6.41 -5.52 1.72
CA SER A 76 6.92 -5.50 0.38
C SER A 76 8.04 -4.48 0.27
N ASP A 77 9.24 -4.99 0.09
CA ASP A 77 10.21 -4.46 -0.87
C ASP A 77 9.60 -4.45 -2.30
N VAL A 78 8.32 -4.07 -2.49
CA VAL A 78 7.77 -3.74 -3.82
C VAL A 78 8.52 -2.48 -4.17
N THR A 79 9.63 -2.71 -4.85
CA THR A 79 10.38 -1.69 -5.55
C THR A 79 9.36 -1.08 -6.48
N GLU A 80 9.04 0.19 -6.26
CA GLU A 80 8.24 0.94 -7.21
C GLU A 80 8.85 0.67 -8.60
N ILE A 81 8.02 0.33 -9.60
CA ILE A 81 8.54 0.14 -10.96
C ILE A 81 8.94 1.53 -11.46
N VAL A 82 10.22 1.85 -11.33
CA VAL A 82 10.79 3.11 -11.80
C VAL A 82 11.15 2.95 -13.27
N PRO A 83 10.54 3.69 -14.19
CA PRO A 83 10.93 3.65 -15.60
C PRO A 83 12.29 4.35 -15.81
N ILE A 84 13.18 3.66 -16.53
CA ILE A 84 14.41 4.26 -17.04
C ILE A 84 14.11 5.26 -18.17
N ALA A 85 14.90 6.33 -18.26
CA ALA A 85 14.81 7.31 -19.33
C ALA A 85 15.01 6.64 -20.70
N ASP A 86 14.20 7.02 -21.69
CA ASP A 86 14.08 6.29 -22.95
C ASP A 86 15.42 6.20 -23.72
N LYS A 87 16.31 7.19 -23.56
CA LYS A 87 17.65 7.22 -24.19
C LYS A 87 18.62 6.14 -23.71
N TRP A 88 18.35 5.48 -22.58
CA TRP A 88 19.24 4.46 -21.99
C TRP A 88 18.71 3.03 -22.12
N LYS A 89 17.48 2.85 -22.65
CA LYS A 89 16.84 1.54 -22.77
C LYS A 89 17.68 0.59 -23.63
N GLY A 90 17.92 -0.63 -23.13
CA GLY A 90 18.72 -1.63 -23.83
C GLY A 90 20.22 -1.31 -23.90
N GLY A 91 20.67 -0.25 -23.21
CA GLY A 91 22.08 0.11 -23.14
C GLY A 91 22.88 -0.76 -22.16
N LYS A 92 24.19 -0.50 -22.10
CA LYS A 92 25.12 -1.11 -21.13
C LYS A 92 26.06 -0.04 -20.53
N LEU A 93 26.41 -0.20 -19.27
CA LEU A 93 27.59 0.43 -18.66
C LEU A 93 28.83 -0.36 -19.09
N ILE A 94 29.88 0.37 -19.46
CA ILE A 94 31.19 -0.19 -19.75
C ILE A 94 32.14 0.31 -18.67
N LEU A 95 32.68 -0.61 -17.88
CA LEU A 95 33.74 -0.35 -16.92
C LEU A 95 35.07 -0.59 -17.62
N GLU A 96 35.70 0.51 -18.04
CA GLU A 96 36.98 0.50 -18.73
C GLU A 96 38.12 0.48 -17.71
N PRO A 97 38.96 -0.56 -17.68
CA PRO A 97 40.12 -0.61 -16.80
C PRO A 97 41.16 0.41 -17.26
N GLY A 98 41.83 1.07 -16.31
CA GLY A 98 42.99 1.92 -16.62
C GLY A 98 44.17 1.14 -17.19
N ASP A 99 44.20 -0.18 -16.94
CA ASP A 99 45.13 -1.11 -17.59
C ASP A 99 44.55 -1.57 -18.93
N THR A 100 45.14 -1.08 -20.01
CA THR A 100 44.73 -1.38 -21.39
C THR A 100 44.91 -2.84 -21.81
N SER A 101 45.60 -3.66 -21.01
CA SER A 101 45.72 -5.10 -21.27
C SER A 101 44.48 -5.89 -20.83
N LEU A 102 43.64 -5.30 -19.98
CA LEU A 102 42.43 -5.93 -19.45
C LEU A 102 41.20 -5.61 -20.31
N LYS A 103 40.28 -6.57 -20.40
CA LYS A 103 39.01 -6.37 -21.09
C LYS A 103 38.07 -5.53 -20.24
N ALA A 104 37.33 -4.64 -20.89
CA ALA A 104 36.27 -3.88 -20.25
C ALA A 104 35.17 -4.82 -19.74
N SER A 105 34.64 -4.51 -18.55
CA SER A 105 33.51 -5.23 -17.98
C SER A 105 32.20 -4.55 -18.39
N GLU A 106 31.23 -5.32 -18.83
CA GLU A 106 29.95 -4.79 -19.31
C GLU A 106 28.83 -5.14 -18.33
N ILE A 107 27.99 -4.15 -18.02
CA ILE A 107 26.84 -4.31 -17.13
C ILE A 107 25.61 -3.78 -17.87
N PRO A 108 24.53 -4.56 -18.06
CA PRO A 108 23.29 -4.04 -18.63
C PRO A 108 22.76 -2.84 -17.81
N VAL A 109 22.36 -1.76 -18.49
CA VAL A 109 21.93 -0.54 -17.79
C VAL A 109 20.71 -0.82 -16.92
N ASP A 110 19.77 -1.65 -17.38
CA ASP A 110 18.59 -2.03 -16.59
C ASP A 110 18.97 -2.70 -15.26
N THR A 111 19.97 -3.59 -15.29
CA THR A 111 20.51 -4.24 -14.08
C THR A 111 21.13 -3.21 -13.14
N PHE A 112 21.95 -2.30 -13.66
CA PHE A 112 22.55 -1.23 -12.87
C PHE A 112 21.49 -0.31 -12.27
N PHE A 113 20.52 0.13 -13.08
CA PHE A 113 19.45 1.02 -12.67
C PHE A 113 18.58 0.40 -11.58
N HIS A 114 18.26 -0.89 -11.70
CA HIS A 114 17.55 -1.62 -10.65
C HIS A 114 18.33 -1.65 -9.33
N LYS A 115 19.67 -1.76 -9.37
CA LYS A 115 20.51 -1.66 -8.16
C LYS A 115 20.42 -0.28 -7.53
N ILE A 116 20.44 0.78 -8.34
CA ILE A 116 20.30 2.17 -7.88
C ILE A 116 18.93 2.42 -7.25
N THR A 117 17.84 1.93 -7.85
CA THR A 117 16.48 2.07 -7.28
C THR A 117 16.33 1.27 -5.98
N MET A 118 16.95 0.10 -5.86
CA MET A 118 16.97 -0.64 -4.59
C MET A 118 17.69 0.11 -3.47
N VAL A 119 18.81 0.80 -3.77
CA VAL A 119 19.50 1.64 -2.77
C VAL A 119 18.59 2.78 -2.32
N ARG A 120 17.90 3.45 -3.25
CA ARG A 120 16.91 4.50 -2.94
C ARG A 120 15.86 3.99 -1.96
N ASP A 121 15.29 2.83 -2.24
CA ASP A 121 14.19 2.29 -1.45
C ASP A 121 14.68 1.87 -0.05
N ARG A 122 15.90 1.36 0.07
CA ARG A 122 16.53 1.07 1.38
C ARG A 122 16.77 2.32 2.21
N LEU A 123 17.22 3.42 1.59
CA LEU A 123 17.38 4.71 2.27
C LEU A 123 16.03 5.24 2.76
N ARG A 124 14.98 5.13 1.93
CA ARG A 124 13.61 5.51 2.31
C ARG A 124 13.11 4.69 3.51
N VAL A 125 13.31 3.39 3.51
CA VAL A 125 12.92 2.51 4.63
C VAL A 125 13.73 2.85 5.88
N MET A 126 15.01 3.17 5.74
CA MET A 126 15.86 3.59 6.86
C MET A 126 15.33 4.88 7.50
N GLU A 127 14.97 5.87 6.69
CA GLU A 127 14.35 7.12 7.15
C GLU A 127 13.06 6.87 7.92
N GLN A 128 12.19 5.99 7.40
CA GLN A 128 10.96 5.61 8.09
C GLN A 128 11.23 4.96 9.45
N LYS A 129 12.22 4.06 9.53
CA LYS A 129 12.63 3.41 10.79
C LYS A 129 13.16 4.42 11.81
N ILE A 130 13.92 5.43 11.37
CA ILE A 130 14.41 6.51 12.24
C ILE A 130 13.24 7.34 12.75
N ASN A 131 12.26 7.67 11.91
CA ASN A 131 11.09 8.44 12.32
C ASN A 131 10.29 7.72 13.42
N SER A 132 10.11 6.39 13.29
CA SER A 132 9.37 5.56 14.23
C SER A 132 10.19 5.04 15.43
N SER A 133 11.48 5.39 15.53
CA SER A 133 12.32 4.90 16.62
C SER A 133 12.08 5.68 17.92
N ASN A 134 12.60 5.13 19.03
CA ASN A 134 12.60 5.79 20.35
C ASN A 134 13.86 6.66 20.58
N LEU A 135 14.59 7.01 19.52
CA LEU A 135 15.74 7.93 19.61
C LEU A 135 15.29 9.32 20.04
N ASP A 136 16.18 10.07 20.66
CA ASP A 136 15.90 11.47 20.96
C ASP A 136 15.81 12.33 19.68
N GLU A 137 15.23 13.51 19.81
CA GLU A 137 14.94 14.37 18.66
C GLU A 137 16.21 14.87 17.96
N GLN A 138 17.28 15.13 18.72
CA GLN A 138 18.55 15.59 18.15
C GLN A 138 19.23 14.47 17.35
N GLU A 139 19.27 13.25 17.88
CA GLU A 139 19.78 12.07 17.18
C GLU A 139 19.00 11.78 15.90
N LYS A 140 17.66 11.90 15.93
CA LYS A 140 16.83 11.74 14.72
C LYS A 140 17.20 12.76 13.66
N ILE A 141 17.35 14.03 14.03
CA ILE A 141 17.74 15.11 13.10
C ILE A 141 19.10 14.80 12.46
N ASP A 142 20.09 14.40 13.25
CA ASP A 142 21.44 14.12 12.75
C ASP A 142 21.45 12.97 11.73
N LEU A 143 20.70 11.90 12.01
CA LEU A 143 20.56 10.76 11.09
C LEU A 143 19.79 11.13 9.81
N GLN A 144 18.71 11.91 9.93
CA GLN A 144 17.96 12.41 8.77
C GLN A 144 18.83 13.30 7.87
N GLN A 145 19.67 14.15 8.45
CA GLN A 145 20.64 14.95 7.69
C GLN A 145 21.67 14.06 6.98
N TYR A 146 22.12 12.98 7.62
CA TYR A 146 23.03 12.03 6.98
C TYR A 146 22.37 11.27 5.81
N ILE A 147 21.10 10.89 5.95
CA ILE A 147 20.29 10.31 4.85
C ILE A 147 20.15 11.31 3.71
N THR A 148 19.84 12.58 4.02
CA THR A 148 19.72 13.64 3.00
C THR A 148 21.03 13.82 2.22
N ARG A 149 22.18 13.80 2.90
CA ARG A 149 23.50 13.83 2.25
C ARG A 149 23.76 12.57 1.41
N SER A 150 23.30 11.41 1.87
CA SER A 150 23.38 10.15 1.11
C SER A 150 22.53 10.20 -0.17
N TYR A 151 21.34 10.82 -0.14
CA TYR A 151 20.59 11.07 -1.37
C TYR A 151 21.32 12.06 -2.29
N GLY A 152 21.97 13.08 -1.73
CA GLY A 152 22.80 14.04 -2.47
C GLY A 152 23.92 13.39 -3.29
N SER A 153 24.62 12.41 -2.73
CA SER A 153 25.71 11.71 -3.43
C SER A 153 25.23 10.84 -4.59
N LEU A 154 23.95 10.46 -4.61
CA LEU A 154 23.34 9.66 -5.67
C LEU A 154 22.75 10.50 -6.81
N THR A 155 22.71 11.83 -6.69
CA THR A 155 22.13 12.74 -7.70
C THR A 155 22.79 12.64 -9.07
N THR A 156 24.05 12.22 -9.15
CA THR A 156 24.76 11.92 -10.41
C THR A 156 24.00 10.91 -11.28
N PHE A 157 23.25 9.98 -10.68
CA PHE A 157 22.47 8.97 -11.38
C PHE A 157 21.10 9.45 -11.86
N ASN A 158 20.71 10.70 -11.57
CA ASN A 158 19.41 11.27 -11.97
C ASN A 158 19.17 11.25 -13.49
N VAL A 159 20.25 11.21 -14.29
CA VAL A 159 20.19 11.10 -15.75
C VAL A 159 19.53 9.79 -16.23
N LEU A 160 19.46 8.77 -15.38
CA LEU A 160 18.84 7.47 -15.67
C LEU A 160 17.32 7.48 -15.47
N PHE A 161 16.78 8.41 -14.66
CA PHE A 161 15.35 8.43 -14.33
C PHE A 161 14.53 9.08 -15.43
N LYS A 162 13.41 8.45 -15.82
CA LYS A 162 12.46 9.04 -16.77
C LYS A 162 11.65 10.18 -16.14
N LEU A 163 11.24 10.02 -14.88
CA LEU A 163 10.37 10.96 -14.18
C LEU A 163 11.15 11.76 -13.13
N LYS A 164 10.96 13.08 -13.10
CA LYS A 164 11.66 13.98 -12.17
C LYS A 164 11.29 13.75 -10.71
N ASN A 165 10.05 13.35 -10.41
CA ASN A 165 9.59 13.08 -9.05
C ASN A 165 10.23 11.82 -8.44
N GLN A 166 10.84 10.96 -9.26
CA GLN A 166 11.51 9.74 -8.82
C GLN A 166 13.03 9.92 -8.63
N GLN A 167 13.56 11.09 -9.01
CA GLN A 167 14.98 11.42 -8.90
C GLN A 167 15.41 11.57 -7.45
N PHE A 168 16.70 11.36 -7.21
CA PHE A 168 17.33 11.67 -5.94
C PHE A 168 17.34 13.19 -5.71
N VAL A 169 16.99 13.59 -4.50
CA VAL A 169 17.04 14.99 -4.05
C VAL A 169 17.89 15.04 -2.80
N GLY A 170 19.02 15.76 -2.87
CA GLY A 170 19.88 16.01 -1.72
C GLY A 170 19.66 17.40 -1.11
N GLN A 171 20.57 17.80 -0.23
CA GLN A 171 20.68 19.21 0.18
C GLN A 171 20.94 20.07 -1.05
N LYS A 172 20.14 21.12 -1.23
CA LYS A 172 20.42 22.14 -2.23
C LYS A 172 21.69 22.87 -1.79
N SER A 173 22.73 22.81 -2.62
CA SER A 173 23.85 23.74 -2.50
C SER A 173 23.29 25.13 -2.76
N SER A 174 23.38 26.02 -1.76
CA SER A 174 23.10 27.45 -1.92
C SER A 174 24.10 28.09 -2.89
#